data_AF-A0A7G2IWK5-F1
#
_entry.id   AF-A0A7G2IWK5-F1
#
_cell.length_a   1.000
_cell.length_b   1.000
_cell.length_c   1.000
_cell.angle_alpha   90.00
_cell.angle_beta   90.00
_cell.angle_gamma   90.00
#
_symmetry.space_group_name_H-M   'P 1'
#
loop_
_entity.id
_entity.type
_entity.pdbx_description
1 polymer ?
#
loop_
_entity_poly.entity_id
_entity_poly.type
_entity_poly.pdbx_seq_one_letter_code
_entity_poly.pdbx_strand_id
1 'polypeptide(L)'
;MNVRYGIDHFPDARLAYVVPSDQYPLSGTLSLSRRFELLEWAKSNQAWIFEDDYNSEFRYADRSLQALQGLDQNQRVIYAGTFFLK
;
A
#
# COMPACT_ATOMS: atom_id res chain seq x y z
N MET A 1 3.78 -7.18 -6.15
CA MET A 1 2.52 -7.73 -5.61
C MET A 1 1.46 -7.83 -6.71
N ASN A 2 0.74 -8.94 -6.79
CA ASN A 2 -0.41 -9.14 -7.68
C ASN A 2 -1.70 -9.07 -6.84
N VAL A 3 -2.45 -7.98 -6.95
CA VAL A 3 -3.68 -7.77 -6.15
C VAL A 3 -4.72 -8.82 -6.48
N ARG A 4 -4.91 -9.11 -7.77
CA ARG A 4 -5.90 -10.08 -8.24
C ARG A 4 -5.66 -11.48 -7.69
N TYR A 5 -4.40 -11.92 -7.64
CA TYR A 5 -4.04 -13.19 -7.02
C TYR A 5 -4.54 -13.26 -5.56
N GLY A 6 -4.35 -12.19 -4.79
CA GLY A 6 -4.81 -12.12 -3.40
C GLY A 6 -6.34 -12.23 -3.28
N ILE A 7 -7.06 -11.50 -4.13
CA ILE A 7 -8.54 -11.52 -4.17
C ILE A 7 -9.06 -12.92 -4.49
N ASP A 8 -8.48 -13.58 -5.49
CA ASP A 8 -8.98 -14.87 -5.99
C ASP A 8 -8.67 -16.03 -5.03
N HIS A 9 -7.56 -15.96 -4.28
CA HIS A 9 -7.11 -17.07 -3.42
C HIS A 9 -7.44 -16.86 -1.93
N PHE A 10 -7.75 -15.63 -1.51
CA PHE A 10 -8.08 -15.29 -0.13
C PHE A 10 -9.37 -14.44 -0.06
N PRO A 11 -10.53 -14.96 -0.49
CA PRO A 11 -11.78 -14.19 -0.58
C PRO A 11 -12.28 -13.67 0.78
N ASP A 12 -11.91 -14.33 1.87
CA ASP A 12 -12.28 -13.92 3.23
C ASP A 12 -11.30 -12.94 3.87
N ALA A 13 -10.27 -12.49 3.14
CA ALA A 13 -9.32 -11.51 3.63
C ALA A 13 -10.05 -10.21 4.04
N ARG A 14 -9.63 -9.63 5.17
CA ARG A 14 -10.14 -8.35 5.70
C ARG A 14 -9.04 -7.30 5.91
N LEU A 15 -7.80 -7.67 5.63
CA LEU A 15 -6.63 -6.81 5.78
C LEU A 15 -5.59 -7.16 4.70
N ALA A 16 -5.04 -6.14 4.05
CA ALA A 16 -3.83 -6.25 3.25
C ALA A 16 -2.69 -5.47 3.92
N TYR A 17 -1.56 -6.12 4.17
CA TYR A 17 -0.34 -5.46 4.64
C TYR A 17 0.59 -5.21 3.44
N VAL A 18 1.01 -3.96 3.25
CA VAL A 18 1.80 -3.56 2.09
C VAL A 18 2.92 -2.61 2.48
N VAL A 19 4.07 -2.76 1.81
CA VAL A 19 5.17 -1.80 1.81
C VAL A 19 5.24 -1.22 0.39
N PRO A 20 4.45 -0.18 0.07
CA PRO A 20 4.21 0.21 -1.31
C PRO A 20 5.37 0.98 -1.93
N SER A 21 6.21 1.59 -1.10
CA SER A 21 7.44 2.26 -1.53
C SER A 21 8.51 1.23 -1.87
N ASP A 22 8.73 0.21 -1.02
CA ASP A 22 9.87 -0.71 -1.15
C ASP A 22 9.46 -2.16 -0.86
N GLN A 23 8.86 -2.86 -1.83
CA GLN A 23 8.39 -4.23 -1.60
C GLN A 23 9.54 -5.17 -1.28
N TYR A 24 9.74 -5.50 -0.02
CA TYR A 24 10.63 -6.58 0.38
C TYR A 24 9.92 -7.95 0.22
N PRO A 25 10.55 -9.01 -0.31
CA PRO A 25 11.94 -9.14 -0.82
C PRO A 25 12.09 -8.89 -2.34
N LEU A 26 11.03 -8.47 -3.04
CA LEU A 26 11.00 -8.35 -4.51
C LEU A 26 11.57 -7.01 -5.05
N SER A 27 12.02 -6.11 -4.17
CA SER A 27 12.49 -4.74 -4.41
C SER A 27 11.80 -4.05 -5.58
N GLY A 28 10.61 -3.50 -5.32
CA GLY A 28 9.88 -2.70 -6.31
C GLY A 28 8.81 -1.80 -5.70
N THR A 29 8.60 -0.63 -6.30
CA THR A 29 7.53 0.29 -5.94
C THR A 29 6.19 -0.24 -6.49
N LEU A 30 5.14 -0.21 -5.66
CA LEU A 30 3.79 -0.54 -6.10
C LEU A 30 3.29 0.54 -7.09
N SER A 31 2.99 0.12 -8.32
CA SER A 31 2.50 1.01 -9.38
C SER A 31 1.17 1.68 -8.99
N LEU A 32 0.91 2.86 -9.57
CA LEU A 32 -0.32 3.61 -9.31
C LEU A 32 -1.59 2.81 -9.61
N SER A 33 -1.59 2.04 -10.71
CA SER A 33 -2.72 1.14 -11.06
C SER A 33 -3.04 0.15 -9.94
N ARG A 34 -2.00 -0.51 -9.39
CA ARG A 34 -2.16 -1.48 -8.30
C ARG A 34 -2.56 -0.83 -6.98
N ARG A 35 -2.15 0.43 -6.76
CA ARG A 35 -2.63 1.22 -5.62
C ARG A 35 -4.14 1.41 -5.71
N PHE A 36 -4.67 1.79 -6.87
CA PHE A 36 -6.12 1.90 -7.08
C PHE A 36 -6.85 0.55 -6.98
N GLU A 37 -6.28 -0.53 -7.53
CA GLU A 37 -6.85 -1.87 -7.37
C GLU A 37 -7.01 -2.27 -5.90
N LEU A 38 -6.01 -1.96 -5.04
CA LEU A 38 -6.11 -2.20 -3.60
C LEU A 38 -7.20 -1.35 -2.94
N LEU A 39 -7.25 -0.06 -3.27
CA LEU A 39 -8.24 0.86 -2.69
C LEU A 39 -9.67 0.45 -3.04
N GLU A 40 -9.92 0.07 -4.31
CA GLU A 40 -11.23 -0.44 -4.71
C GLU A 40 -11.55 -1.77 -4.03
N TRP A 41 -10.57 -2.69 -3.91
CA TRP A 41 -10.78 -3.92 -3.13
C TRP A 41 -11.18 -3.63 -1.68
N ALA A 42 -10.44 -2.75 -0.99
CA ALA A 42 -10.70 -2.41 0.41
C ALA A 42 -12.09 -1.80 0.59
N LYS A 43 -12.48 -0.89 -0.32
CA LYS A 43 -13.81 -0.29 -0.37
C LYS A 43 -14.90 -1.34 -0.57
N SER A 44 -14.80 -2.18 -1.61
CA SER A 44 -15.83 -3.16 -1.96
C SER A 44 -16.01 -4.25 -0.90
N ASN A 45 -14.95 -4.60 -0.17
CA ASN A 45 -14.96 -5.71 0.78
C ASN A 45 -15.07 -5.27 2.25
N GLN A 46 -15.24 -3.96 2.50
CA GLN A 46 -15.13 -3.37 3.84
C GLN A 46 -13.86 -3.81 4.58
N ALA A 47 -12.77 -3.95 3.83
CA ALA A 47 -11.47 -4.40 4.31
C ALA A 47 -10.54 -3.21 4.57
N TRP A 48 -9.43 -3.49 5.25
CA TRP A 48 -8.42 -2.52 5.60
C TRP A 48 -7.14 -2.73 4.79
N ILE A 49 -6.38 -1.65 4.60
CA ILE A 49 -5.01 -1.69 4.10
C ILE A 49 -4.11 -1.12 5.20
N PHE A 50 -3.10 -1.88 5.60
CA PHE A 50 -2.01 -1.39 6.43
C PHE A 50 -0.84 -1.04 5.53
N GLU A 51 -0.59 0.26 5.37
CA GLU A 51 0.54 0.81 4.61
C GLU A 51 1.71 1.03 5.58
N ASP A 52 2.73 0.18 5.49
CA ASP A 52 3.99 0.36 6.20
C ASP A 52 4.98 1.07 5.27
N ASP A 53 5.26 2.34 5.57
CA ASP A 53 6.10 3.22 4.75
C ASP A 53 7.38 3.62 5.49
N TYR A 54 8.16 2.62 5.90
CA TYR A 54 9.40 2.83 6.67
C TYR A 54 10.55 3.50 5.89
N ASN A 55 10.50 3.60 4.55
CA ASN A 55 11.64 4.03 3.72
C ASN A 55 11.34 5.24 2.81
N SER A 56 10.22 5.94 2.98
CA SER A 56 9.85 7.06 2.09
C SER A 56 10.78 8.27 2.20
N GLU A 57 11.39 8.51 3.37
CA GLU A 57 12.28 9.65 3.62
C GLU A 57 13.64 9.57 2.87
N PHE A 58 14.03 8.40 2.37
CA PHE A 58 15.30 8.23 1.66
C PHE A 58 15.20 8.45 0.14
N ARG A 59 14.02 8.86 -0.37
CA ARG A 59 13.77 9.06 -1.79
C ARG A 59 13.81 10.55 -2.18
N TYR A 60 14.99 11.15 -2.10
CA TYR A 60 15.24 12.55 -2.49
C TYR A 60 15.33 12.78 -4.02
N ALA A 61 15.50 11.73 -4.83
CA ALA A 61 15.87 11.89 -6.25
C ALA A 61 14.74 11.61 -7.27
N ASP A 62 13.67 10.92 -6.88
CA ASP A 62 12.60 10.51 -7.79
C ASP A 62 11.25 10.77 -7.13
N ARG A 63 10.29 11.37 -7.83
CA ARG A 63 8.99 11.77 -7.24
C ARG A 63 8.31 10.52 -6.68
N SER A 64 8.33 10.36 -5.37
CA SER A 64 7.62 9.28 -4.70
C SER A 64 6.15 9.34 -5.12
N LEU A 65 5.62 8.21 -5.61
CA LEU A 65 4.18 8.10 -5.86
C LEU A 65 3.45 8.36 -4.54
N GLN A 66 2.37 9.14 -4.59
CA GLN A 66 1.56 9.45 -3.41
C GLN A 66 1.22 8.18 -2.63
N ALA A 67 1.40 8.23 -1.31
CA ALA A 67 1.01 7.18 -0.36
C ALA A 67 -0.43 6.70 -0.62
N LEU A 68 -0.73 5.43 -0.32
CA LEU A 68 -2.08 4.89 -0.43
C LEU A 68 -3.05 5.73 0.41
N GLN A 69 -2.63 6.15 1.61
CA GLN A 69 -3.41 7.04 2.46
C GLN A 69 -3.78 8.36 1.76
N GLY A 70 -2.85 8.94 0.99
CA GLY A 70 -3.10 10.19 0.25
C GLY A 70 -4.05 10.03 -0.94
N LEU A 71 -4.22 8.82 -1.44
CA LEU A 71 -5.14 8.47 -2.53
C LEU A 71 -6.51 7.97 -2.04
N ASP A 72 -6.60 7.62 -0.75
CA ASP A 72 -7.78 6.98 -0.17
C ASP A 72 -8.90 7.99 0.14
N GLN A 73 -10.06 7.77 -0.49
CA GLN A 73 -11.27 8.58 -0.28
C GLN A 73 -12.28 7.90 0.67
N ASN A 74 -12.01 6.67 1.10
CA ASN A 74 -12.97 5.82 1.83
C ASN A 74 -12.53 5.53 3.27
N GLN A 75 -11.40 6.12 3.71
CA GLN A 75 -10.85 5.96 5.07
C GLN A 75 -10.63 4.49 5.44
N ARG A 76 -10.02 3.73 4.52
CA ARG A 76 -9.67 2.31 4.65
C ARG A 76 -8.16 2.04 4.74
N VAL A 77 -7.33 3.07 4.68
CA VAL A 77 -5.88 2.94 4.83
C VAL A 77 -5.42 3.36 6.23
N ILE A 78 -4.76 2.43 6.92
CA ILE A 78 -3.98 2.68 8.13
C ILE A 78 -2.54 2.92 7.68
N TYR A 79 -2.06 4.16 7.84
CA TYR A 79 -0.70 4.54 7.49
C TYR A 79 0.23 4.44 8.70
N ALA A 80 1.32 3.68 8.55
CA ALA A 80 2.40 3.56 9.52
C ALA A 80 3.71 4.06 8.89
N GLY A 81 4.06 5.31 9.19
CA GLY A 81 5.37 5.88 8.88
C GLY A 81 6.32 5.76 10.07
N THR A 82 7.62 5.83 9.81
CA THR A 82 8.66 5.87 10.84
C THR A 82 9.54 7.10 10.63
N PHE A 83 9.84 7.82 11.70
CA PHE A 83 10.90 8.83 11.71
C PHE A 83 12.19 8.20 12.21
N PHE A 84 13.28 8.31 11.45
CA PHE A 84 14.61 7.99 11.97
C PHE A 84 15.26 9.29 12.47
N LEU A 85 15.48 9.39 13.77
CA LEU A 85 16.39 10.40 14.33
C LEU A 85 17.79 10.11 13.78
N LYS A 86 18.32 11.01 12.95
CA LYS A 86 19.76 11.06 12.65
C LYS A 86 20.55 11.59 13.84
#